data_AF-A0A1E5UVW5-F1
#
_entry.id   AF-A0A1E5UVW5-F1
#
_cell.length_a   1.000
_cell.length_b   1.000
_cell.length_c   1.000
_cell.angle_alpha   90.00
_cell.angle_beta   90.00
_cell.angle_gamma   90.00
#
_symmetry.space_group_name_H-M   'P 1'
#
loop_
_entity.id
_entity.type
_entity.pdbx_description
1 polymer ?
#
loop_
_entity_poly.entity_id
_entity_poly.type
_entity_poly.pdbx_seq_one_letter_code
_entity_poly.pdbx_strand_id
1 'polypeptide(L)'
;MAITDDSKELLQAQLELWHHAFGYVKSMALAVALDLGIADAIHRRGGAATLSQILAEAALSPCKLHGLRRLMRALTVAGTFTVATSSGYGGDVEAVYELTPTSRLLVNDDGDGGDGSTASLSPVLSLVLNPFRVSPLGMGIGAWFRQEDGQPGVAPFAVAHGRNMWEMAARKPAFNALVNDAMAADSRFLMRIVLRECAEVFHGVTSLVDVAGGLGGAATSIARAFPEMRCSVLDLPHVVANAPSGGNVQFVSGDMFQSIPPADAVFLKVNYTEIDPCTLHKSQTNDGPKKYSASGNFGIPRIVNLAYTKRDVNTYTVTRTNSIIRIPCMHL
;
A
#
# COMPACT_ATOMS: atom_id res chain seq x y z
N MET A 1 -16.42 -11.08 -17.83
CA MET A 1 -17.78 -10.53 -18.02
C MET A 1 -17.75 -9.04 -17.64
N ALA A 2 -18.66 -8.20 -18.13
CA ALA A 2 -18.75 -6.81 -17.64
C ALA A 2 -19.50 -6.80 -16.30
N ILE A 3 -18.98 -6.07 -15.31
CA ILE A 3 -19.63 -5.91 -13.99
C ILE A 3 -21.02 -5.25 -14.19
N THR A 4 -22.02 -5.69 -13.43
CA THR A 4 -23.37 -5.07 -13.40
C THR A 4 -23.33 -3.60 -12.94
N ASP A 5 -24.28 -2.78 -13.38
CA ASP A 5 -24.28 -1.35 -13.01
C ASP A 5 -24.50 -1.12 -11.50
N ASP A 6 -25.33 -1.95 -10.84
CA ASP A 6 -25.48 -1.97 -9.37
C ASP A 6 -24.14 -2.23 -8.65
N SER A 7 -23.37 -3.23 -9.10
CA SER A 7 -22.03 -3.49 -8.56
C SER A 7 -21.08 -2.32 -8.76
N LYS A 8 -21.12 -1.66 -9.92
CA LYS A 8 -20.28 -0.49 -10.21
C LYS A 8 -20.62 0.67 -9.28
N GLU A 9 -21.91 0.97 -9.11
CA GLU A 9 -22.39 2.03 -8.23
C GLU A 9 -21.95 1.80 -6.78
N LEU A 10 -22.11 0.58 -6.26
CA LEU A 10 -21.68 0.23 -4.91
C LEU A 10 -20.15 0.34 -4.74
N LEU A 11 -19.37 -0.14 -5.71
CA LEU A 11 -17.90 -0.01 -5.68
C LEU A 11 -17.47 1.46 -5.73
N GLN A 12 -18.18 2.28 -6.50
CA GLN A 12 -17.93 3.71 -6.57
C GLN A 12 -18.27 4.42 -5.24
N ALA A 13 -19.41 4.10 -4.62
CA ALA A 13 -19.77 4.62 -3.31
C ALA A 13 -18.75 4.21 -2.23
N GLN A 14 -18.25 2.96 -2.26
CA GLN A 14 -17.19 2.51 -1.36
C GLN A 14 -15.90 3.32 -1.58
N LEU A 15 -15.52 3.56 -2.83
CA LEU A 15 -14.34 4.34 -3.19
C LEU A 15 -14.46 5.79 -2.68
N GLU A 16 -15.63 6.40 -2.80
CA GLU A 16 -15.89 7.74 -2.30
C GLU A 16 -15.72 7.81 -0.79
N LEU A 17 -16.26 6.84 -0.03
CA LEU A 17 -16.05 6.76 1.41
C LEU A 17 -14.56 6.66 1.76
N TRP A 18 -13.79 5.84 1.04
CA TRP A 18 -12.35 5.73 1.25
C TRP A 18 -11.60 7.02 0.93
N HIS A 19 -11.99 7.75 -0.13
CA HIS A 19 -11.39 9.06 -0.44
C HIS A 19 -11.64 10.08 0.66
N HIS A 20 -12.83 10.10 1.26
CA HIS A 20 -13.12 10.98 2.38
C HIS A 20 -12.34 10.55 3.63
N ALA A 21 -12.35 9.25 3.95
CA ALA A 21 -11.67 8.69 5.12
C ALA A 21 -10.15 8.91 5.09
N PHE A 22 -9.52 8.77 3.93
CA PHE A 22 -8.07 8.98 3.73
C PHE A 22 -7.72 10.37 3.19
N GLY A 23 -8.69 11.29 3.08
CA GLY A 23 -8.44 12.64 2.52
C GLY A 23 -7.34 13.40 3.24
N TYR A 24 -7.21 13.18 4.56
CA TYR A 24 -6.18 13.78 5.41
C TYR A 24 -4.75 13.39 5.02
N VAL A 25 -4.54 12.26 4.32
CA VAL A 25 -3.21 11.78 3.94
C VAL A 25 -2.51 12.79 3.02
N LYS A 26 -3.26 13.51 2.17
CA LYS A 26 -2.71 14.56 1.31
C LYS A 26 -2.16 15.73 2.13
N SER A 27 -2.91 16.18 3.12
CA SER A 27 -2.49 17.24 4.04
C SER A 27 -1.29 16.82 4.87
N MET A 28 -1.27 15.56 5.35
CA MET A 28 -0.13 15.01 6.07
C MET A 28 1.12 14.89 5.20
N ALA A 29 0.99 14.41 3.96
CA ALA A 29 2.09 14.36 2.99
C ALA A 29 2.67 15.76 2.72
N LEU A 30 1.79 16.76 2.55
CA LEU A 30 2.22 18.15 2.36
C LEU A 30 2.94 18.69 3.60
N ALA A 31 2.43 18.40 4.80
CA ALA A 31 3.06 18.80 6.05
C ALA A 31 4.47 18.20 6.18
N VAL A 32 4.63 16.91 5.87
CA VAL A 32 5.93 16.25 5.89
C VAL A 32 6.87 16.83 4.84
N ALA A 33 6.41 17.07 3.61
CA ALA A 33 7.26 17.66 2.58
C ALA A 33 7.71 19.09 2.91
N LEU A 34 6.84 19.86 3.57
CA LEU A 34 7.16 21.19 4.08
C LEU A 34 8.23 21.10 5.18
N ASP A 35 8.04 20.22 6.17
CA ASP A 35 9.01 20.00 7.26
C ASP A 35 10.37 19.47 6.76
N LEU A 36 10.38 18.72 5.67
CA LEU A 36 11.60 18.17 5.07
C LEU A 36 12.27 19.14 4.07
N GLY A 37 11.67 20.31 3.80
CA GLY A 37 12.22 21.29 2.85
C GLY A 37 12.31 20.75 1.42
N ILE A 38 11.38 19.88 0.99
CA ILE A 38 11.45 19.22 -0.32
C ILE A 38 11.37 20.24 -1.48
N ALA A 39 10.54 21.26 -1.34
CA ALA A 39 10.44 22.31 -2.36
C ALA A 39 11.74 23.11 -2.48
N ASP A 40 12.34 23.48 -1.34
CA ASP A 40 13.64 24.16 -1.29
C ASP A 40 14.75 23.30 -1.90
N ALA A 41 14.75 21.98 -1.61
CA ALA A 41 15.69 21.03 -2.18
C ALA A 41 15.61 20.94 -3.71
N ILE A 42 14.40 20.89 -4.27
CA ILE A 42 14.22 20.91 -5.74
C ILE A 42 14.59 22.29 -6.31
N HIS A 43 14.24 23.37 -5.61
CA HIS A 43 14.55 24.73 -6.04
C HIS A 43 16.05 24.98 -6.17
N ARG A 44 16.85 24.57 -5.17
CA ARG A 44 18.32 24.70 -5.18
C ARG A 44 19.00 23.93 -6.32
N ARG A 45 18.31 22.96 -6.92
CA ARG A 45 18.75 22.21 -8.11
C ARG A 45 18.30 22.82 -9.44
N GLY A 46 17.70 24.01 -9.43
CA GLY A 46 17.18 24.68 -10.62
C GLY A 46 15.72 24.34 -10.93
N GLY A 47 14.97 23.82 -9.95
CA GLY A 47 13.52 23.56 -10.08
C GLY A 47 13.14 22.18 -10.60
N ALA A 48 14.11 21.30 -10.86
CA ALA A 48 13.92 19.91 -11.24
C ALA A 48 14.98 19.01 -10.59
N ALA A 49 14.59 17.86 -10.04
CA ALA A 49 15.51 16.93 -9.38
C ALA A 49 15.00 15.48 -9.37
N THR A 50 15.93 14.52 -9.43
CA THR A 50 15.69 13.09 -9.18
C THR A 50 15.45 12.83 -7.68
N LEU A 51 14.90 11.66 -7.32
CA LEU A 51 14.73 11.29 -5.91
C LEU A 51 16.06 11.26 -5.16
N SER A 52 17.10 10.73 -5.80
CA SER A 52 18.45 10.68 -5.23
C SER A 52 19.02 12.08 -4.94
N GLN A 53 18.78 13.04 -5.85
CA GLN A 53 19.17 14.44 -5.64
C GLN A 53 18.37 15.11 -4.52
N ILE A 54 17.05 14.91 -4.47
CA ILE A 54 16.18 15.43 -3.39
C ILE A 54 16.62 14.86 -2.04
N LEU A 55 16.89 13.55 -1.98
CA LEU A 55 17.33 12.86 -0.78
C LEU A 55 18.64 13.44 -0.24
N ALA A 56 19.62 13.66 -1.13
CA ALA A 56 20.90 14.26 -0.76
C ALA A 56 20.74 15.72 -0.30
N GLU A 57 19.95 16.51 -1.01
CA GLU A 57 19.75 17.94 -0.75
C GLU A 57 18.93 18.22 0.51
N ALA A 58 18.02 17.30 0.87
CA ALA A 58 17.28 17.30 2.13
C ALA A 58 18.03 16.61 3.28
N ALA A 59 19.29 16.22 3.07
CA ALA A 59 20.15 15.54 4.04
C ALA A 59 19.51 14.27 4.67
N LEU A 60 18.78 13.49 3.86
CA LEU A 60 18.10 12.27 4.31
C LEU A 60 18.98 11.03 4.10
N SER A 61 18.81 10.02 4.94
CA SER A 61 19.53 8.75 4.81
C SER A 61 19.13 7.98 3.53
N PRO A 62 20.07 7.31 2.82
CA PRO A 62 19.76 6.52 1.62
C PRO A 62 18.69 5.45 1.82
N CYS A 63 18.53 4.91 3.04
CA CYS A 63 17.49 3.92 3.35
C CYS A 63 16.06 4.48 3.25
N LYS A 64 15.90 5.80 3.20
CA LYS A 64 14.61 6.49 3.10
C LYS A 64 14.14 6.68 1.66
N LEU A 65 14.94 6.28 0.66
CA LEU A 65 14.61 6.44 -0.76
C LEU A 65 13.23 5.87 -1.13
N HIS A 66 12.87 4.70 -0.60
CA HIS A 66 11.56 4.09 -0.84
C HIS A 66 10.42 4.91 -0.22
N GLY A 67 10.59 5.42 1.00
CA GLY A 67 9.61 6.29 1.65
C GLY A 67 9.46 7.62 0.93
N LEU A 68 10.58 8.22 0.51
CA LEU A 68 10.59 9.45 -0.28
C LEU A 68 9.86 9.26 -1.62
N ARG A 69 10.09 8.13 -2.30
CA ARG A 69 9.37 7.78 -3.54
C ARG A 69 7.85 7.77 -3.33
N ARG A 70 7.38 7.16 -2.24
CA ARG A 70 5.94 7.11 -1.92
C ARG A 70 5.39 8.50 -1.61
N LEU A 71 6.10 9.28 -0.81
CA LEU A 71 5.74 10.66 -0.49
C LEU A 71 5.61 11.52 -1.76
N MET A 72 6.63 11.48 -2.62
CA MET A 72 6.65 12.24 -3.87
C MET A 72 5.55 11.79 -4.84
N ARG A 73 5.24 10.49 -4.91
CA ARG A 73 4.10 9.98 -5.69
C ARG A 73 2.77 10.54 -5.19
N ALA A 74 2.54 10.52 -3.87
CA ALA A 74 1.32 11.07 -3.28
C ALA A 74 1.16 12.57 -3.58
N LEU A 75 2.26 13.33 -3.47
CA LEU A 75 2.27 14.77 -3.75
C LEU A 75 2.14 15.09 -5.25
N THR A 76 2.62 14.20 -6.11
CA THR A 76 2.41 14.33 -7.57
C THR A 76 0.95 14.11 -7.92
N VAL A 77 0.31 13.08 -7.34
CA VAL A 77 -1.13 12.85 -7.52
C VAL A 77 -1.98 14.00 -6.98
N ALA A 78 -1.54 14.62 -5.89
CA ALA A 78 -2.19 15.80 -5.32
C ALA A 78 -1.98 17.08 -6.15
N GLY A 79 -1.11 17.06 -7.18
CA GLY A 79 -0.80 18.21 -8.02
C GLY A 79 0.19 19.20 -7.39
N THR A 80 0.84 18.85 -6.28
CA THR A 80 1.86 19.68 -5.64
C THR A 80 3.17 19.69 -6.43
N PHE A 81 3.59 18.53 -6.95
CA PHE A 81 4.75 18.38 -7.83
C PHE A 81 4.34 17.72 -9.14
N THR A 82 5.18 17.81 -10.17
CA THR A 82 5.02 17.07 -11.42
C THR A 82 6.20 16.15 -11.64
N VAL A 83 6.02 15.12 -12.47
CA VAL A 83 7.09 14.20 -12.85
C VAL A 83 7.23 14.18 -14.36
N ALA A 84 8.44 14.43 -14.85
CA ALA A 84 8.78 14.29 -16.26
C ALA A 84 9.35 12.88 -16.49
N THR A 85 8.73 12.12 -17.38
CA THR A 85 9.30 10.86 -17.88
C THR A 85 10.20 11.16 -19.06
N SER A 86 11.52 11.04 -18.88
CA SER A 86 12.45 11.11 -20.00
C SER A 86 12.31 9.87 -20.87
N SER A 87 11.84 10.05 -22.11
CA SER A 87 11.68 9.00 -23.13
C SER A 87 13.03 8.64 -23.74
N GLY A 88 13.86 7.90 -22.99
CA GLY A 88 15.10 7.31 -23.49
C GLY A 88 14.93 5.82 -23.74
N TYR A 89 15.10 5.37 -24.98
CA TYR A 89 15.22 3.94 -25.29
C TYR A 89 16.47 3.37 -24.59
N GLY A 90 16.28 2.44 -23.64
CA GLY A 90 17.33 1.49 -23.25
C GLY A 90 18.13 1.76 -21.97
N GLY A 91 17.58 2.43 -20.95
CA GLY A 91 18.19 2.52 -19.63
C GLY A 91 17.17 2.81 -18.53
N ASP A 92 17.48 2.44 -17.29
CA ASP A 92 16.69 2.74 -16.08
C ASP A 92 16.77 4.25 -15.80
N VAL A 93 15.98 5.04 -16.53
CA VAL A 93 15.99 6.51 -16.43
C VAL A 93 15.19 6.91 -15.19
N GLU A 94 15.89 7.44 -14.19
CA GLU A 94 15.30 7.89 -12.93
C GLU A 94 14.28 9.02 -13.18
N ALA A 95 13.10 8.92 -12.57
CA ALA A 95 12.06 9.92 -12.68
C ALA A 95 12.52 11.28 -12.13
N VAL A 96 12.32 12.35 -12.91
CA VAL A 96 12.67 13.72 -12.53
C VAL A 96 11.41 14.44 -12.04
N TYR A 97 11.47 14.97 -10.82
CA TYR A 97 10.39 15.71 -10.19
C TYR A 97 10.63 17.21 -10.34
N GLU A 98 9.58 17.95 -10.68
CA GLU A 98 9.62 19.37 -11.00
C GLU A 98 8.69 20.19 -10.10
N LEU A 99 9.08 21.44 -9.85
CA LEU A 99 8.23 22.41 -9.16
C LEU A 99 7.06 22.84 -10.06
N THR A 100 5.86 22.83 -9.47
CA THR A 100 4.65 23.42 -10.03
C THR A 100 4.46 24.84 -9.49
N PRO A 101 3.55 25.65 -10.04
CA PRO A 101 3.16 26.91 -9.40
C PRO A 101 2.75 26.74 -7.93
N THR A 102 2.12 25.62 -7.58
CA THR A 102 1.72 25.29 -6.20
C THR A 102 2.93 25.07 -5.29
N SER A 103 3.91 24.24 -5.69
CA SER A 103 5.09 23.98 -4.85
C SER A 103 6.08 25.14 -4.81
N ARG A 104 6.08 26.05 -5.80
CA ARG A 104 6.88 27.28 -5.73
C ARG A 104 6.49 28.19 -4.55
N LEU A 105 5.22 28.18 -4.14
CA LEU A 105 4.75 28.92 -2.97
C LEU A 105 5.30 28.35 -1.64
N LEU A 106 5.94 27.18 -1.66
CA LEU A 106 6.58 26.57 -0.51
C LEU A 106 8.07 26.91 -0.41
N VAL A 107 8.65 27.53 -1.44
CA VAL A 107 10.08 27.83 -1.49
C VAL A 107 10.36 29.00 -0.58
N ASN A 108 11.25 28.81 0.38
CA ASN A 108 11.80 29.87 1.21
C ASN A 108 13.02 30.43 0.47
N ASP A 109 12.91 31.66 -0.03
CA ASP A 109 14.03 32.34 -0.66
C ASP A 109 14.96 32.89 0.43
N ASP A 110 16.23 32.46 0.41
CA ASP A 110 17.29 33.00 1.26
C ASP A 110 17.84 34.34 0.70
N GLY A 111 17.33 34.81 -0.44
CA GLY A 111 17.74 36.03 -1.12
C GLY A 111 17.20 37.31 -0.49
N ASP A 112 18.08 38.31 -0.37
CA ASP A 112 17.79 39.68 0.08
C ASP A 112 16.78 40.37 -0.86
N GLY A 113 15.48 40.25 -0.55
CA GLY A 113 14.42 41.22 -0.81
C GLY A 113 14.26 41.81 -2.22
N GLY A 114 14.85 41.19 -3.26
CA GLY A 114 14.76 41.67 -4.62
C GLY A 114 13.35 41.58 -5.19
N ASP A 115 13.02 42.48 -6.12
CA ASP A 115 11.73 42.71 -6.81
C ASP A 115 11.14 41.49 -7.58
N GLY A 116 11.73 40.30 -7.42
CA GLY A 116 11.29 39.04 -8.01
C GLY A 116 11.06 37.90 -7.00
N SER A 117 11.25 38.12 -5.69
CA SER A 117 11.03 37.08 -4.68
C SER A 117 9.53 36.87 -4.44
N THR A 118 9.01 35.72 -4.88
CA THR A 118 7.64 35.31 -4.55
C THR A 118 7.55 35.04 -3.04
N ALA A 119 6.73 35.81 -2.33
CA ALA A 119 6.53 35.62 -0.90
C ALA A 119 6.11 34.17 -0.59
N SER A 120 6.94 33.47 0.18
CA SER A 120 6.68 32.10 0.64
C SER A 120 5.40 32.04 1.47
N LEU A 121 4.51 31.10 1.15
CA LEU A 121 3.34 30.77 1.96
C LEU A 121 3.64 29.66 2.97
N SER A 122 4.89 29.20 3.08
CA SER A 122 5.32 28.20 4.05
C SER A 122 4.92 28.53 5.50
N PRO A 123 5.00 29.77 6.01
CA PRO A 123 4.53 30.08 7.36
C PRO A 123 3.02 29.88 7.54
N VAL A 124 2.21 30.28 6.56
CA VAL A 124 0.75 30.10 6.58
C VAL A 124 0.40 28.62 6.56
N LEU A 125 1.04 27.86 5.67
CA LEU A 125 0.83 26.42 5.59
C LEU A 125 1.34 25.69 6.82
N SER A 126 2.43 26.13 7.46
CA SER A 126 2.90 25.60 8.73
C SER A 126 1.83 25.74 9.83
N LEU A 127 1.13 26.88 9.88
CA LEU A 127 0.03 27.09 10.81
C LEU A 127 -1.16 26.16 10.51
N VAL A 128 -1.60 26.11 9.24
CA VAL A 128 -2.78 25.34 8.81
C VAL A 128 -2.54 23.83 8.94
N LEU A 129 -1.33 23.35 8.62
CA LEU A 129 -0.97 21.94 8.65
C LEU A 129 -0.48 21.46 10.01
N ASN A 130 -0.37 22.37 11.00
CA ASN A 130 0.11 22.04 12.33
C ASN A 130 -0.61 20.83 12.97
N PRO A 131 -1.95 20.68 12.88
CA PRO A 131 -2.64 19.52 13.44
C PRO A 131 -2.16 18.17 12.87
N PHE A 132 -1.81 18.12 11.58
CA PHE A 132 -1.27 16.91 10.95
C PHE A 132 0.17 16.67 11.39
N ARG A 133 0.96 17.74 11.48
CA ARG A 133 2.36 17.68 11.89
C ARG A 133 2.53 17.20 13.33
N VAL A 134 1.73 17.70 14.26
CA VAL A 134 1.80 17.32 15.69
C VAL A 134 0.99 16.08 16.04
N SER A 135 0.26 15.51 15.09
CA SER A 135 -0.41 14.22 15.29
C SER A 135 0.62 13.11 15.54
N PRO A 136 0.29 12.04 16.30
CA PRO A 136 1.20 10.92 16.50
C PRO A 136 1.75 10.32 15.19
N LEU A 137 0.89 10.21 14.18
CA LEU A 137 1.27 9.69 12.87
C LEU A 137 2.20 10.65 12.12
N GLY A 138 1.89 11.95 12.10
CA GLY A 138 2.72 12.96 11.45
C GLY A 138 4.09 13.09 12.10
N MET A 139 4.15 13.15 13.44
CA MET A 139 5.41 13.13 14.18
C MET A 139 6.19 11.84 13.92
N GLY A 140 5.53 10.69 13.86
CA GLY A 140 6.15 9.41 13.55
C GLY A 140 6.79 9.37 12.16
N ILE A 141 6.09 9.88 11.14
CA ILE A 141 6.63 9.96 9.77
C ILE A 141 7.80 10.94 9.69
N GLY A 142 7.65 12.14 10.28
CA GLY A 142 8.72 13.13 10.31
C GLY A 142 9.97 12.62 11.05
N ALA A 143 9.79 12.01 12.23
CA ALA A 143 10.87 11.38 12.97
C ALA A 143 11.50 10.24 12.18
N TRP A 144 10.70 9.41 11.51
CA TRP A 144 11.20 8.32 10.67
C TRP A 144 12.11 8.82 9.54
N PHE A 145 11.76 9.92 8.86
CA PHE A 145 12.62 10.49 7.82
C PHE A 145 13.93 11.05 8.37
N ARG A 146 13.92 11.60 9.59
CA ARG A 146 15.09 12.20 10.26
C ARG A 146 15.98 11.21 11.03
N GLN A 147 15.61 9.93 11.10
CA GLN A 147 16.47 8.92 11.72
C GLN A 147 17.74 8.71 10.89
N GLU A 148 18.88 9.01 11.50
CA GLU A 148 20.22 8.84 10.92
C GLU A 148 20.66 7.37 10.91
N ASP A 149 20.22 6.58 11.89
CA ASP A 149 20.63 5.20 12.04
C ASP A 149 20.21 4.37 10.82
N GLY A 150 21.20 3.77 10.16
CA GLY A 150 21.05 2.92 8.99
C GLY A 150 20.27 1.63 9.22
N GLN A 151 19.40 1.55 10.24
CA GLN A 151 18.46 0.47 10.46
C GLN A 151 17.35 0.53 9.40
N PRO A 152 17.41 -0.33 8.37
CA PRO A 152 16.33 -0.41 7.41
C PRO A 152 15.18 -1.12 8.11
N GLY A 153 14.01 -0.49 8.23
CA GLY A 153 12.78 -1.28 8.36
C GLY A 153 11.86 -1.01 9.55
N VAL A 154 12.09 0.01 10.39
CA VAL A 154 11.03 0.41 11.33
C VAL A 154 10.01 1.27 10.58
N ALA A 155 8.78 0.79 10.42
CA ALA A 155 7.72 1.56 9.75
C ALA A 155 7.39 2.86 10.55
N PRO A 156 6.94 3.95 9.91
CA PRO A 156 6.57 5.19 10.61
C PRO A 156 5.60 5.00 11.78
N PHE A 157 4.65 4.06 11.64
CA PHE A 157 3.74 3.69 12.70
C PHE A 157 4.47 3.16 13.95
N ALA A 158 5.49 2.33 13.74
CA ALA A 158 6.30 1.81 14.83
C ALA A 158 7.21 2.88 15.46
N VAL A 159 7.63 3.89 14.69
CA VAL A 159 8.31 5.07 15.27
C VAL A 159 7.36 5.87 16.16
N ALA A 160 6.10 6.07 15.72
CA ALA A 160 5.10 6.81 16.49
C ALA A 160 4.64 6.09 17.78
N HIS A 161 4.49 4.76 17.70
CA HIS A 161 3.82 3.97 18.74
C HIS A 161 4.74 2.97 19.45
N GLY A 162 6.02 2.95 19.08
CA GLY A 162 7.05 2.03 19.59
C GLY A 162 6.92 0.59 19.08
N ARG A 163 5.86 0.25 18.34
CA ARG A 163 5.51 -1.10 17.88
C ARG A 163 4.68 -1.04 16.60
N ASN A 164 4.69 -2.10 15.80
CA ASN A 164 3.85 -2.13 14.60
C ASN A 164 2.36 -2.31 14.94
N MET A 165 1.48 -2.07 13.96
CA MET A 165 0.03 -2.11 14.15
C MET A 165 -0.46 -3.51 14.60
N TRP A 166 0.08 -4.57 14.03
CA TRP A 166 -0.30 -5.96 14.33
C TRP A 166 0.14 -6.37 15.73
N GLU A 167 1.35 -5.97 16.11
CA GLU A 167 1.86 -6.08 17.46
C GLU A 167 0.99 -5.35 18.48
N MET A 168 0.51 -4.14 18.15
CA MET A 168 -0.39 -3.39 18.99
C MET A 168 -1.75 -4.08 19.14
N ALA A 169 -2.31 -4.61 18.04
CA ALA A 169 -3.53 -5.42 18.06
C ALA A 169 -3.38 -6.63 18.99
N ALA A 170 -2.29 -7.38 18.88
CA ALA A 170 -2.00 -8.52 19.74
C ALA A 170 -2.01 -8.21 21.25
N ARG A 171 -1.73 -6.96 21.66
CA ARG A 171 -1.68 -6.55 23.07
C ARG A 171 -2.92 -5.77 23.55
N LYS A 172 -3.69 -5.18 22.63
CA LYS A 172 -4.81 -4.30 22.98
C LYS A 172 -6.11 -4.92 22.44
N PRO A 173 -6.87 -5.68 23.26
CA PRO A 173 -8.07 -6.38 22.81
C PRO A 173 -9.09 -5.48 22.10
N ALA A 174 -9.32 -4.27 22.59
CA ALA A 174 -10.23 -3.32 21.96
C ALA A 174 -9.76 -2.87 20.56
N PHE A 175 -8.45 -2.68 20.37
CA PHE A 175 -7.89 -2.33 19.06
C PHE A 175 -7.92 -3.53 18.11
N ASN A 176 -7.63 -4.74 18.60
CA ASN A 176 -7.78 -5.97 17.83
C ASN A 176 -9.22 -6.18 17.35
N ALA A 177 -10.20 -5.99 18.24
CA ALA A 177 -11.62 -6.08 17.90
C ALA A 177 -11.99 -5.06 16.82
N LEU A 178 -11.56 -3.80 16.98
CA LEU A 178 -11.79 -2.74 15.98
C LEU A 178 -11.25 -3.11 14.59
N VAL A 179 -10.00 -3.61 14.52
CA VAL A 179 -9.38 -4.02 13.25
C VAL A 179 -10.13 -5.20 12.63
N ASN A 180 -10.46 -6.21 13.43
CA ASN A 180 -11.17 -7.39 12.96
C ASN A 180 -12.59 -7.06 12.46
N ASP A 181 -13.32 -6.19 13.18
CA ASP A 181 -14.65 -5.75 12.77
C ASP A 181 -14.61 -4.99 11.44
N ALA A 182 -13.62 -4.11 11.27
CA ALA A 182 -13.39 -3.40 10.01
C ALA A 182 -13.08 -4.36 8.86
N MET A 183 -12.15 -5.31 9.06
CA MET A 183 -11.77 -6.29 8.03
C MET A 183 -12.93 -7.25 7.69
N ALA A 184 -13.74 -7.64 8.67
CA ALA A 184 -14.93 -8.46 8.47
C ALA A 184 -16.01 -7.70 7.67
N ALA A 185 -16.26 -6.44 8.00
CA ALA A 185 -17.22 -5.61 7.28
C ALA A 185 -16.82 -5.43 5.81
N ASP A 186 -15.56 -5.09 5.56
CA ASP A 186 -15.03 -4.95 4.20
C ASP A 186 -15.09 -6.27 3.42
N SER A 187 -14.76 -7.40 4.06
CA SER A 187 -14.86 -8.72 3.43
C SER A 187 -16.30 -9.10 3.05
N ARG A 188 -17.28 -8.83 3.93
CA ARG A 188 -18.70 -9.08 3.64
C ARG A 188 -19.18 -8.27 2.43
N PHE A 189 -18.75 -7.01 2.33
CA PHE A 189 -19.12 -6.15 1.22
C PHE A 189 -18.47 -6.62 -0.09
N LEU A 190 -17.14 -6.75 -0.09
CA LEU A 190 -16.35 -6.97 -1.31
C LEU A 190 -16.56 -8.37 -1.88
N MET A 191 -16.55 -9.40 -1.03
CA MET A 191 -16.65 -10.78 -1.51
C MET A 191 -18.01 -11.11 -2.11
N ARG A 192 -19.07 -10.42 -1.68
CA ARG A 192 -20.39 -10.52 -2.33
C ARG A 192 -20.31 -10.11 -3.80
N ILE A 193 -19.61 -9.03 -4.11
CA ILE A 193 -19.44 -8.53 -5.48
C ILE A 193 -18.47 -9.44 -6.25
N VAL A 194 -17.34 -9.80 -5.66
CA VAL A 194 -16.34 -10.66 -6.32
C VAL A 194 -16.93 -12.02 -6.70
N LEU A 195 -17.67 -12.68 -5.80
CA LEU A 195 -18.29 -13.97 -6.10
C LEU A 195 -19.45 -13.84 -7.11
N ARG A 196 -20.17 -12.72 -7.13
CA ARG A 196 -21.25 -12.48 -8.10
C ARG A 196 -20.70 -12.22 -9.51
N GLU A 197 -19.69 -11.37 -9.61
CA GLU A 197 -19.27 -10.78 -10.88
C GLU A 197 -18.00 -11.43 -11.45
N CYS A 198 -17.22 -12.11 -10.61
CA CYS A 198 -15.88 -12.59 -10.92
C CYS A 198 -15.64 -14.03 -10.42
N ALA A 199 -16.68 -14.85 -10.20
CA ALA A 199 -16.55 -16.23 -9.72
C ALA A 199 -15.58 -17.08 -10.55
N GLU A 200 -15.45 -16.80 -11.85
CA GLU A 200 -14.59 -17.54 -12.77
C GLU A 200 -13.10 -17.49 -12.40
N VAL A 201 -12.69 -16.52 -11.58
CA VAL A 201 -11.32 -16.43 -11.07
C VAL A 201 -10.97 -17.59 -10.14
N PHE A 202 -11.97 -18.25 -9.56
CA PHE A 202 -11.80 -19.40 -8.68
C PHE A 202 -12.06 -20.74 -9.38
N HIS A 203 -12.53 -20.74 -10.63
CA HIS A 203 -12.73 -21.98 -11.38
C HIS A 203 -11.41 -22.72 -11.61
N GLY A 204 -11.46 -24.06 -11.45
CA GLY A 204 -10.31 -24.95 -11.61
C GLY A 204 -9.32 -24.92 -10.44
N VAL A 205 -9.60 -24.18 -9.36
CA VAL A 205 -8.80 -24.18 -8.13
C VAL A 205 -9.35 -25.25 -7.20
N THR A 206 -8.54 -26.23 -6.79
CA THR A 206 -8.97 -27.30 -5.87
C THR A 206 -8.54 -27.02 -4.42
N SER A 207 -7.50 -26.22 -4.23
CA SER A 207 -7.05 -25.73 -2.93
C SER A 207 -6.61 -24.27 -2.97
N LEU A 208 -7.01 -23.51 -1.95
CA LEU A 208 -6.75 -22.07 -1.83
C LEU A 208 -6.28 -21.71 -0.42
N VAL A 209 -5.23 -20.89 -0.33
CA VAL A 209 -4.78 -20.27 0.93
C VAL A 209 -5.04 -18.76 0.89
N ASP A 210 -5.88 -18.28 1.80
CA ASP A 210 -6.15 -16.86 2.05
C ASP A 210 -5.10 -16.32 3.03
N VAL A 211 -4.15 -15.55 2.50
CA VAL A 211 -2.99 -15.05 3.25
C VAL A 211 -3.33 -13.71 3.90
N ALA A 212 -3.04 -13.60 5.20
CA ALA A 212 -3.56 -12.54 6.06
C ALA A 212 -5.10 -12.47 6.01
N GLY A 213 -5.75 -13.64 5.97
CA GLY A 213 -7.20 -13.79 5.80
C GLY A 213 -8.01 -13.45 7.05
N GLY A 214 -7.36 -13.07 8.15
CA GLY A 214 -7.99 -12.67 9.39
C GLY A 214 -8.80 -13.80 10.03
N LEU A 215 -10.05 -13.47 10.40
CA LEU A 215 -11.03 -14.43 10.92
C LEU A 215 -11.72 -15.24 9.80
N GLY A 216 -11.15 -15.26 8.59
CA GLY A 216 -11.57 -16.12 7.48
C GLY A 216 -12.83 -15.68 6.76
N GLY A 217 -13.20 -14.40 6.84
CA GLY A 217 -14.43 -13.90 6.20
C GLY A 217 -14.45 -14.11 4.68
N ALA A 218 -13.31 -13.89 4.02
CA ALA A 218 -13.20 -14.09 2.58
C ALA A 218 -13.11 -15.57 2.20
N ALA A 219 -12.17 -16.32 2.80
CA ALA A 219 -12.09 -17.77 2.65
C ALA A 219 -13.43 -18.50 2.87
N THR A 220 -14.19 -18.13 3.91
CA THR A 220 -15.51 -18.73 4.19
C THR A 220 -16.52 -18.43 3.08
N SER A 221 -16.50 -17.21 2.53
CA SER A 221 -17.37 -16.84 1.42
C SER A 221 -17.04 -17.64 0.16
N ILE A 222 -15.74 -17.84 -0.13
CA ILE A 222 -15.26 -18.66 -1.25
C ILE A 222 -15.65 -20.13 -1.04
N ALA A 223 -15.38 -20.69 0.13
CA ALA A 223 -15.65 -22.10 0.43
C ALA A 223 -17.16 -22.42 0.38
N ARG A 224 -18.04 -21.45 0.65
CA ARG A 224 -19.50 -21.58 0.46
C ARG A 224 -19.91 -21.57 -1.01
N ALA A 225 -19.27 -20.74 -1.83
CA ALA A 225 -19.55 -20.66 -3.27
C ALA A 225 -18.95 -21.85 -4.04
N PHE A 226 -17.87 -22.44 -3.53
CA PHE A 226 -17.17 -23.59 -4.12
C PHE A 226 -16.96 -24.70 -3.07
N PRO A 227 -17.99 -25.51 -2.77
CA PRO A 227 -17.94 -26.48 -1.67
C PRO A 227 -16.87 -27.56 -1.81
N GLU A 228 -16.44 -27.85 -3.04
CA GLU A 228 -15.37 -28.83 -3.33
C GLU A 228 -13.96 -28.27 -3.13
N MET A 229 -13.82 -26.95 -3.02
CA MET A 229 -12.51 -26.29 -2.88
C MET A 229 -12.06 -26.31 -1.42
N ARG A 230 -10.87 -26.86 -1.17
CA ARG A 230 -10.24 -26.82 0.14
C ARG A 230 -9.70 -25.42 0.42
N CYS A 231 -10.32 -24.71 1.35
CA CYS A 231 -9.91 -23.37 1.72
C CYS A 231 -9.17 -23.38 3.06
N SER A 232 -8.05 -22.65 3.12
CA SER A 232 -7.33 -22.39 4.36
C SER A 232 -7.05 -20.91 4.53
N VAL A 233 -6.88 -20.47 5.76
CA VAL A 233 -6.48 -19.11 6.13
C VAL A 233 -5.12 -19.18 6.80
N LEU A 234 -4.15 -18.42 6.31
CA LEU A 234 -2.87 -18.19 6.99
C LEU A 234 -2.92 -16.83 7.67
N ASP A 235 -2.74 -16.81 8.99
CA ASP A 235 -2.63 -15.55 9.74
C ASP A 235 -1.76 -15.70 11.00
N LEU A 236 -1.45 -14.58 11.64
CA LEU A 236 -0.62 -14.52 12.84
C LEU A 236 -1.26 -15.33 13.99
N PRO A 237 -0.44 -15.90 14.90
CA PRO A 237 -0.93 -16.76 15.98
C PRO A 237 -2.05 -16.17 16.84
N HIS A 238 -1.94 -14.87 17.17
CA HIS A 238 -2.94 -14.19 17.99
C HIS A 238 -4.28 -13.95 17.27
N VAL A 239 -4.27 -13.92 15.93
CA VAL A 239 -5.48 -13.80 15.11
C VAL A 239 -6.16 -15.17 15.02
N VAL A 240 -5.39 -16.20 14.66
CA VAL A 240 -5.89 -17.59 14.56
C VAL A 240 -6.45 -18.10 15.89
N ALA A 241 -5.89 -17.68 17.02
CA ALA A 241 -6.43 -18.01 18.34
C ALA A 241 -7.87 -17.53 18.57
N ASN A 242 -8.31 -16.50 17.84
CA ASN A 242 -9.68 -15.95 17.87
C ASN A 242 -10.54 -16.43 16.69
N ALA A 243 -10.04 -17.35 15.87
CA ALA A 243 -10.77 -17.84 14.71
C ALA A 243 -12.06 -18.58 15.12
N PRO A 244 -13.15 -18.46 14.33
CA PRO A 244 -14.36 -19.24 14.58
C PRO A 244 -14.08 -20.74 14.59
N SER A 245 -14.62 -21.45 15.59
CA SER A 245 -14.57 -22.91 15.64
C SER A 245 -15.66 -23.52 14.78
N GLY A 246 -15.31 -24.50 13.95
CA GLY A 246 -16.26 -25.22 13.09
C GLY A 246 -16.53 -24.48 11.78
N GLY A 247 -16.32 -25.17 10.66
CA GLY A 247 -16.48 -24.63 9.32
C GLY A 247 -15.74 -25.47 8.29
N ASN A 248 -15.89 -25.10 7.01
CA ASN A 248 -15.21 -25.70 5.86
C ASN A 248 -13.87 -25.01 5.54
N VAL A 249 -13.36 -24.18 6.45
CA VAL A 249 -12.10 -23.45 6.31
C VAL A 249 -11.13 -23.89 7.40
N GLN A 250 -9.92 -24.25 7.01
CA GLN A 250 -8.84 -24.59 7.93
C GLN A 250 -8.04 -23.33 8.30
N PHE A 251 -7.81 -23.07 9.58
CA PHE A 251 -6.94 -21.98 10.02
C PHE A 251 -5.52 -22.49 10.29
N VAL A 252 -4.54 -21.78 9.76
CA VAL A 252 -3.11 -22.06 9.89
C VAL A 252 -2.44 -20.86 10.53
N SER A 253 -1.87 -21.07 11.72
CA SER A 253 -1.08 -20.08 12.44
C SER A 253 0.32 -19.99 11.84
N GLY A 254 0.76 -18.80 11.45
CA GLY A 254 2.10 -18.60 10.92
C GLY A 254 2.41 -17.16 10.49
N ASP A 255 3.60 -17.00 9.91
CA ASP A 255 4.07 -15.75 9.32
C ASP A 255 4.29 -15.96 7.82
N MET A 256 3.55 -15.21 7.00
CA MET A 256 3.62 -15.30 5.53
C MET A 256 4.99 -14.94 4.96
N PHE A 257 5.81 -14.17 5.70
CA PHE A 257 7.17 -13.83 5.31
C PHE A 257 8.15 -14.98 5.56
N GLN A 258 7.77 -15.97 6.37
CA GLN A 258 8.56 -17.17 6.62
C GLN A 258 8.12 -18.31 5.72
N SER A 259 6.82 -18.61 5.69
CA SER A 259 6.28 -19.70 4.88
C SER A 259 4.80 -19.52 4.60
N ILE A 260 4.37 -19.94 3.41
CA ILE A 260 2.95 -20.01 3.04
C ILE A 260 2.61 -21.49 2.79
N PRO A 261 1.52 -22.02 3.37
CA PRO A 261 1.09 -23.40 3.13
C PRO A 261 0.89 -23.70 1.63
N PRO A 262 1.29 -24.89 1.14
CA PRO A 262 1.06 -25.28 -0.24
C PRO A 262 -0.43 -25.31 -0.59
N ALA A 263 -0.80 -24.68 -1.71
CA ALA A 263 -2.14 -24.68 -2.29
C ALA A 263 -2.05 -24.41 -3.79
N ASP A 264 -3.10 -24.74 -4.55
CA ASP A 264 -3.15 -24.43 -5.99
C ASP A 264 -3.21 -22.93 -6.23
N ALA A 265 -3.83 -22.19 -5.30
CA ALA A 265 -3.93 -20.74 -5.36
C ALA A 265 -3.61 -20.03 -4.03
N VAL A 266 -2.93 -18.89 -4.13
CA VAL A 266 -2.70 -17.95 -3.03
C VAL A 266 -3.61 -16.75 -3.23
N PHE A 267 -4.52 -16.52 -2.30
CA PHE A 267 -5.44 -15.40 -2.31
C PHE A 267 -4.94 -14.28 -1.41
N LEU A 268 -4.90 -13.06 -1.96
CA LEU A 268 -4.48 -11.86 -1.25
C LEU A 268 -5.55 -10.78 -1.45
N LYS A 269 -6.40 -10.59 -0.43
CA LYS A 269 -7.53 -9.66 -0.52
C LYS A 269 -7.13 -8.19 -0.32
N VAL A 270 -6.25 -7.90 0.64
CA VAL A 270 -5.93 -6.53 1.04
C VAL A 270 -4.42 -6.37 1.18
N ASN A 271 -3.76 -6.01 0.08
CA ASN A 271 -2.34 -5.67 0.11
C ASN A 271 -2.17 -4.15 0.16
N TYR A 272 -2.08 -3.60 1.37
CA TYR A 272 -1.67 -2.21 1.57
C TYR A 272 -0.19 -2.05 1.24
N THR A 273 0.23 -2.05 -0.03
CA THR A 273 1.55 -1.55 -0.49
C THR A 273 2.84 -2.13 0.15
N GLU A 274 2.77 -3.05 1.11
CA GLU A 274 3.92 -3.57 1.87
C GLU A 274 4.48 -4.87 1.29
N ILE A 275 3.73 -5.53 0.42
CA ILE A 275 4.16 -6.76 -0.23
C ILE A 275 4.49 -6.45 -1.68
N ASP A 276 5.76 -6.23 -1.96
CA ASP A 276 6.28 -6.40 -3.32
C ASP A 276 6.11 -7.89 -3.70
N PRO A 277 5.47 -8.23 -4.83
CA PRO A 277 5.43 -9.59 -5.35
C PRO A 277 6.81 -10.27 -5.38
N CYS A 278 7.89 -9.50 -5.53
CA CYS A 278 9.27 -9.99 -5.48
C CYS A 278 9.67 -10.47 -4.07
N THR A 279 9.16 -9.83 -3.01
CA THR A 279 9.42 -10.24 -1.61
C THR A 279 8.70 -11.55 -1.28
N LEU A 280 7.48 -11.73 -1.79
CA LEU A 280 6.74 -12.99 -1.65
C LEU A 280 7.38 -14.14 -2.45
N HIS A 281 7.98 -13.83 -3.60
CA HIS A 281 8.72 -14.81 -4.39
C HIS A 281 10.03 -15.23 -3.70
N LYS A 282 10.74 -14.27 -3.07
CA LYS A 282 11.98 -14.55 -2.32
C LYS A 282 11.75 -15.39 -1.05
N SER A 283 10.65 -15.16 -0.32
CA SER A 283 10.33 -15.98 0.87
C SER A 283 10.04 -17.43 0.52
N GLN A 284 9.42 -17.69 -0.65
CA GLN A 284 9.20 -19.05 -1.15
C GLN A 284 10.49 -19.78 -1.59
N THR A 285 11.59 -19.06 -1.82
CA THR A 285 12.88 -19.62 -2.25
C THR A 285 13.94 -19.72 -1.15
N ASN A 286 13.66 -19.26 0.07
CA ASN A 286 14.65 -19.15 1.17
C ASN A 286 14.93 -20.47 1.93
N ASP A 287 14.37 -21.60 1.50
CA ASP A 287 14.94 -22.90 1.86
C ASP A 287 16.27 -23.06 1.09
N GLY A 288 17.40 -23.09 1.80
CA GLY A 288 18.73 -23.38 1.24
C GLY A 288 18.70 -24.63 0.32
N PRO A 289 19.71 -24.80 -0.55
CA PRO A 289 19.58 -25.39 -1.89
C PRO A 289 18.87 -26.75 -1.87
N LYS A 290 17.54 -26.73 -1.89
CA LYS A 290 16.76 -27.90 -2.26
C LYS A 290 16.86 -27.96 -3.76
N LYS A 291 17.55 -29.00 -4.23
CA LYS A 291 17.54 -29.45 -5.62
C LYS A 291 16.08 -29.50 -6.08
N TYR A 292 15.63 -28.47 -6.78
CA TYR A 292 14.55 -28.61 -7.75
C TYR A 292 15.15 -29.44 -8.89
N SER A 293 15.16 -30.76 -8.72
CA SER A 293 15.63 -31.68 -9.76
C SER A 293 14.64 -31.63 -10.92
N ALA A 294 15.17 -31.49 -12.12
CA ALA A 294 14.45 -31.56 -13.39
C ALA A 294 13.87 -32.97 -13.61
N SER A 295 12.75 -33.29 -12.93
CA SER A 295 11.87 -34.41 -13.25
C SER A 295 10.64 -34.39 -12.34
N GLY A 296 9.54 -33.81 -12.80
CA GLY A 296 8.23 -33.89 -12.16
C GLY A 296 7.48 -32.55 -12.15
N ASN A 297 6.40 -32.46 -12.91
CA ASN A 297 5.48 -31.31 -12.95
C ASN A 297 4.98 -30.91 -11.55
N PHE A 298 5.54 -29.85 -10.97
CA PHE A 298 4.88 -29.09 -9.89
C PHE A 298 4.95 -27.61 -10.26
N GLY A 299 3.79 -27.05 -10.64
CA GLY A 299 3.65 -25.69 -11.13
C GLY A 299 3.65 -24.65 -10.00
N ILE A 300 4.13 -23.46 -10.32
CA ILE A 300 4.03 -22.26 -9.46
C ILE A 300 2.55 -22.02 -9.09
N PRO A 301 2.21 -21.77 -7.81
CA PRO A 301 0.83 -21.56 -7.41
C PRO A 301 0.23 -20.32 -8.07
N ARG A 302 -1.06 -20.38 -8.40
CA ARG A 302 -1.80 -19.28 -8.99
C ARG A 302 -2.02 -18.18 -7.94
N ILE A 303 -1.48 -16.98 -8.16
CA ILE A 303 -1.80 -15.85 -7.28
C ILE A 303 -3.19 -15.31 -7.66
N VAL A 304 -4.02 -14.96 -6.69
CA VAL A 304 -5.28 -14.26 -6.90
C VAL A 304 -5.25 -13.03 -6.01
N ASN A 305 -4.83 -11.91 -6.58
CA ASN A 305 -4.73 -10.64 -5.87
C ASN A 305 -5.93 -9.74 -6.18
N LEU A 306 -6.63 -9.25 -5.17
CA LEU A 306 -7.61 -8.18 -5.32
C LEU A 306 -6.89 -6.85 -5.09
N ALA A 307 -6.64 -6.11 -6.18
CA ALA A 307 -5.94 -4.83 -6.10
C ALA A 307 -6.74 -3.74 -6.79
N TYR A 308 -6.82 -2.60 -6.11
CA TYR A 308 -7.39 -1.34 -6.59
C TYR A 308 -6.40 -0.62 -7.54
N THR A 309 -6.67 -0.51 -8.86
CA THR A 309 -5.76 0.11 -9.87
C THR A 309 -6.44 1.14 -10.80
N LYS A 310 -5.95 2.37 -10.93
CA LYS A 310 -6.54 3.39 -11.84
C LYS A 310 -6.04 3.19 -13.28
N ARG A 311 -6.93 3.19 -14.28
CA ARG A 311 -6.57 3.19 -15.72
C ARG A 311 -6.88 4.51 -16.43
N ASP A 312 -8.01 5.17 -16.11
CA ASP A 312 -8.36 6.53 -16.56
C ASP A 312 -9.51 7.10 -15.71
N VAL A 313 -9.84 8.39 -15.91
CA VAL A 313 -10.71 9.21 -15.05
C VAL A 313 -12.14 8.65 -14.87
N ASN A 314 -12.68 7.86 -15.82
CA ASN A 314 -14.09 7.49 -15.83
C ASN A 314 -14.39 6.05 -16.33
N THR A 315 -13.46 5.09 -16.22
CA THR A 315 -13.70 3.73 -16.77
C THR A 315 -13.21 2.60 -15.87
N TYR A 316 -14.13 1.69 -15.52
CA TYR A 316 -13.85 0.47 -14.76
C TYR A 316 -13.55 -0.69 -15.72
N THR A 317 -12.38 -1.29 -15.62
CA THR A 317 -12.06 -2.55 -16.33
C THR A 317 -11.46 -3.58 -15.39
N VAL A 318 -12.20 -4.65 -15.09
CA VAL A 318 -11.62 -5.89 -14.55
C VAL A 318 -10.84 -6.54 -15.67
N THR A 319 -9.52 -6.52 -15.58
CA THR A 319 -8.68 -7.11 -16.64
C THR A 319 -8.23 -8.49 -16.22
N ARG A 320 -8.60 -9.48 -17.03
CA ARG A 320 -8.11 -10.85 -16.95
C ARG A 320 -6.69 -10.89 -17.51
N THR A 321 -5.71 -10.93 -16.63
CA THR A 321 -4.38 -11.44 -16.98
C THR A 321 -3.94 -12.34 -15.84
N ASN A 322 -3.54 -13.56 -16.18
CA ASN A 322 -3.11 -14.62 -15.27
C ASN A 322 -2.64 -14.05 -13.91
N SER A 323 -3.47 -14.28 -12.90
CA SER A 323 -3.15 -14.10 -11.48
C SER A 323 -3.43 -12.75 -10.77
N ILE A 324 -4.14 -11.79 -11.36
CA ILE A 324 -4.54 -10.56 -10.66
C ILE A 324 -5.99 -10.17 -10.99
N ILE A 325 -6.85 -10.09 -9.98
CA ILE A 325 -8.16 -9.45 -10.07
C ILE A 325 -7.93 -7.95 -9.84
N ARG A 326 -7.88 -7.21 -10.94
CA ARG A 326 -7.79 -5.75 -10.89
C ARG A 326 -9.18 -5.19 -10.64
N ILE A 327 -9.46 -4.83 -9.39
CA ILE A 327 -10.54 -3.90 -9.08
C ILE A 327 -10.02 -2.51 -9.46
N PRO A 328 -10.76 -1.67 -10.20
CA PRO A 328 -10.24 -0.35 -10.52
C PRO A 328 -10.19 0.57 -9.27
N CYS A 329 -9.08 1.31 -9.16
CA CYS A 329 -8.78 2.54 -8.40
C CYS A 329 -8.22 2.52 -6.95
N MET A 330 -6.91 2.79 -6.78
CA MET A 330 -6.37 3.82 -5.85
C MET A 330 -4.87 4.10 -6.11
N HIS A 331 -4.44 5.35 -5.84
CA HIS A 331 -3.07 5.69 -5.43
C HIS A 331 -3.14 6.13 -3.98
N LEU A 332 -2.39 5.46 -3.11
CA LEU A 332 -1.85 5.95 -1.85
C LEU A 332 -0.39 5.49 -1.77
#